data_AF-A0A6F9WT45-F1
#
_entry.id   AF-A0A6F9WT45-F1
#
_cell.length_a   1.000
_cell.length_b   1.000
_cell.length_c   1.000
_cell.angle_alpha   90.00
_cell.angle_beta   90.00
_cell.angle_gamma   90.00
#
_symmetry.space_group_name_H-M   'P 1'
#
loop_
_entity.id
_entity.type
_entity.pdbx_description
1 polymer ?
#
loop_
_entity_poly.entity_id
_entity_poly.type
_entity_poly.pdbx_seq_one_letter_code
_entity_poly.pdbx_strand_id
1 'polypeptide(L)'
;MLFKRTILTKILSTGMKAEFAIVKEAGAYKAALYINGRRIPGPPLPEKLDPPTEGLTHWMGNRPSVGLSSDEAEKIIREVELENSVLEHLRKERRKP
;
A
#
# COMPACT_ATOMS: atom_id res chain seq x y z
N MET A 1 15.00 8.61 7.89
CA MET A 1 14.98 8.43 6.42
C MET A 1 13.58 7.98 6.02
N LEU A 2 12.86 8.80 5.26
CA LEU A 2 11.53 8.47 4.76
C LEU A 2 11.71 7.56 3.54
N PHE A 3 11.64 6.24 3.72
CA PHE A 3 11.66 5.31 2.59
C PHE A 3 10.31 5.39 1.86
N LYS A 4 10.33 5.62 0.55
CA LYS A 4 9.16 5.59 -0.33
C LYS A 4 9.52 4.83 -1.61
N ARG A 5 8.80 3.75 -1.92
CA ARG A 5 8.89 3.02 -3.21
C ARG A 5 7.50 2.85 -3.81
N THR A 6 7.29 3.33 -5.02
CA THR A 6 6.03 3.12 -5.76
C THR A 6 5.90 1.64 -6.17
N ILE A 7 4.76 1.02 -5.87
CA ILE A 7 4.43 -0.37 -6.23
C ILE A 7 3.64 -0.42 -7.55
N LEU A 8 2.62 0.44 -7.64
CA LEU A 8 1.77 0.55 -8.81
C LEU A 8 1.21 1.96 -8.96
N THR A 9 0.85 2.30 -10.19
CA THR A 9 0.24 3.57 -10.56
C THR A 9 -1.00 3.28 -11.39
N LYS A 10 -2.08 4.01 -11.12
CA LYS A 10 -3.36 3.89 -11.82
C LYS A 10 -3.85 5.28 -12.20
N ILE A 11 -4.42 5.41 -13.40
CA ILE A 11 -5.15 6.61 -13.80
C ILE A 11 -6.62 6.37 -13.47
N LEU A 12 -7.18 7.22 -12.61
CA LEU A 12 -8.58 7.15 -12.22
C LEU A 12 -9.46 7.69 -13.35
N SER A 13 -10.73 7.30 -13.38
CA SER A 13 -11.71 7.81 -14.36
C SER A 13 -11.88 9.33 -14.32
N THR A 14 -11.49 9.96 -13.20
CA THR A 14 -11.44 11.42 -13.03
C THR A 14 -10.22 12.09 -13.69
N GLY A 15 -9.33 11.31 -14.33
CA GLY A 15 -8.06 11.79 -14.88
C GLY A 15 -6.95 11.97 -13.83
N MET A 16 -7.25 11.73 -12.56
CA MET A 16 -6.25 11.84 -11.48
C MET A 16 -5.31 10.63 -11.46
N LYS A 17 -4.04 10.86 -11.15
CA LYS A 17 -3.04 9.79 -10.98
C LYS A 17 -3.05 9.30 -9.53
N ALA A 18 -3.42 8.03 -9.33
CA ALA A 18 -3.31 7.32 -8.06
C ALA A 18 -2.02 6.50 -8.02
N GLU A 19 -1.18 6.72 -7.02
CA GLU A 19 0.08 6.02 -6.81
C GLU A 19 0.03 5.29 -5.47
N PHE A 20 0.30 3.99 -5.49
CA PHE A 20 0.40 3.18 -4.29
C PHE A 20 1.87 2.95 -4.02
N ALA A 21 2.32 3.29 -2.82
CA ALA A 21 3.72 3.21 -2.46
C ALA A 21 3.89 2.55 -1.10
N ILE A 22 5.00 1.83 -0.94
CA ILE A 22 5.48 1.38 0.36
C ILE A 22 6.13 2.58 1.05
N VAL A 23 5.75 2.84 2.29
CA VAL A 23 6.36 3.84 3.15
C VAL A 23 6.83 3.20 4.46
N LYS A 24 7.96 3.66 4.99
CA LYS A 24 8.41 3.26 6.33
C LYS A 24 7.91 4.25 7.37
N GLU A 25 7.08 3.80 8.30
CA GLU A 25 6.46 4.63 9.33
C GLU A 25 6.44 3.89 10.66
N ALA A 26 6.82 4.57 11.75
CA ALA A 26 6.91 3.98 13.10
C ALA A 26 7.71 2.66 13.16
N GLY A 27 8.70 2.49 12.29
CA GLY A 27 9.53 1.29 12.25
C GLY A 27 8.87 0.07 11.60
N ALA A 28 7.81 0.23 10.83
CA ALA A 28 7.27 -0.82 9.96
C ALA A 28 7.04 -0.27 8.55
N TYR A 29 6.99 -1.16 7.56
CA TYR A 29 6.56 -0.80 6.22
C TYR A 29 5.04 -0.91 6.12
N LYS A 30 4.43 0.08 5.46
CA LYS A 30 2.99 0.16 5.21
C LYS A 30 2.78 0.57 3.76
N ALA A 31 1.65 0.20 3.18
CA ALA A 31 1.20 0.83 1.95
C ALA A 31 0.64 2.23 2.24
N ALA A 32 0.78 3.13 1.28
CA ALA A 32 0.21 4.46 1.28
C ALA A 32 -0.30 4.81 -0.11
N LEU A 33 -1.47 5.43 -0.16
CA LEU A 33 -2.06 5.98 -1.37
C LEU A 33 -1.65 7.44 -1.54
N TYR A 34 -1.29 7.83 -2.75
CA TYR A 34 -1.10 9.20 -3.17
C TYR A 34 -1.99 9.49 -4.37
N ILE A 35 -2.66 10.64 -4.39
CA ILE A 35 -3.42 11.09 -5.56
C ILE A 35 -2.89 12.45 -5.98
N ASN A 36 -2.46 12.55 -7.24
CA ASN A 36 -1.76 13.74 -7.78
C ASN A 36 -0.62 14.19 -6.85
N GLY A 37 0.17 13.23 -6.34
CA GLY A 37 1.28 13.48 -5.43
C GLY A 37 0.91 13.77 -3.97
N ARG A 38 -0.39 13.92 -3.63
CA ARG A 38 -0.85 14.15 -2.25
C ARG A 38 -1.13 12.83 -1.54
N ARG A 39 -0.54 12.62 -0.35
CA ARG A 39 -0.81 11.44 0.47
C ARG A 39 -2.26 11.45 0.95
N ILE A 40 -2.97 10.37 0.71
CA ILE A 40 -4.34 10.17 1.18
C ILE A 40 -4.29 9.32 2.45
N PRO A 41 -4.92 9.75 3.56
CA PRO A 41 -5.01 8.95 4.77
C PRO A 41 -5.83 7.68 4.50
N GLY A 42 -5.50 6.57 5.13
CA GLY A 42 -6.17 5.30 4.90
C GLY A 42 -5.51 4.14 5.64
N PRO A 43 -6.04 2.91 5.43
CA PRO A 43 -5.49 1.71 6.03
C PRO A 43 -4.05 1.45 5.57
N PRO A 44 -3.23 0.73 6.37
CA PRO A 44 -1.84 0.43 6.06
C PRO A 44 -1.67 -0.64 4.96
N LEU A 45 -2.75 -1.31 4.57
CA LEU A 45 -2.85 -2.30 3.51
C LEU A 45 -4.19 -2.11 2.79
N PRO A 46 -4.35 -2.60 1.56
CA PRO A 46 -5.67 -2.70 0.92
C PRO A 46 -6.66 -3.45 1.81
N GLU A 47 -7.86 -2.92 1.96
CA GLU A 47 -8.95 -3.59 2.68
C GLU A 47 -9.93 -4.20 1.71
N LYS A 48 -10.58 -5.30 2.12
CA LYS A 48 -11.60 -5.96 1.29
C LYS A 48 -12.80 -5.04 1.13
N LEU A 49 -13.37 -5.05 -0.07
CA LEU A 49 -14.66 -4.46 -0.36
C LEU A 49 -15.73 -5.51 -0.10
N ASP A 50 -16.71 -5.19 0.75
CA ASP A 50 -17.82 -6.08 1.09
C ASP A 50 -19.16 -5.35 0.87
N PRO A 51 -19.98 -5.78 -0.10
CA PRO A 51 -19.71 -6.82 -1.11
C PRO A 51 -18.71 -6.33 -2.18
N PRO A 52 -17.95 -7.24 -2.84
CA PRO A 52 -17.14 -6.88 -3.99
C PRO A 52 -18.03 -6.39 -5.14
N THR A 53 -17.51 -5.46 -5.94
CA THR A 53 -18.21 -4.90 -7.12
C THR A 53 -17.50 -5.36 -8.40
N GLU A 54 -18.11 -5.19 -9.58
CA GLU A 54 -17.53 -5.64 -10.86
C GLU A 54 -16.06 -5.19 -11.03
N GLY A 55 -15.15 -6.16 -10.97
CA GLY A 55 -13.69 -5.97 -11.11
C GLY A 55 -12.96 -5.38 -9.91
N LEU A 56 -13.68 -4.97 -8.85
CA LEU A 56 -13.11 -4.35 -7.64
C LEU A 56 -13.42 -5.19 -6.41
N THR A 57 -12.38 -5.73 -5.79
CA THR A 57 -12.49 -6.60 -4.61
C THR A 57 -11.90 -5.96 -3.35
N HIS A 58 -11.09 -4.93 -3.51
CA HIS A 58 -10.44 -4.22 -2.42
C HIS A 58 -10.52 -2.72 -2.64
N TRP A 59 -10.21 -1.96 -1.59
CA TRP A 59 -10.12 -0.52 -1.65
C TRP A 59 -8.96 -0.03 -0.78
N MET A 60 -8.53 1.20 -1.05
CA MET A 60 -7.54 1.88 -0.23
C MET A 60 -7.76 3.40 -0.24
N GLY A 61 -7.41 4.05 0.86
CA GLY A 61 -7.66 5.47 1.07
C GLY A 61 -9.03 5.73 1.69
N ASN A 62 -9.11 6.73 2.57
CA ASN A 62 -10.32 7.05 3.29
C ASN A 62 -11.24 7.98 2.46
N ARG A 63 -10.76 9.17 2.11
CA ARG A 63 -11.46 10.14 1.25
C ARG A 63 -10.45 11.00 0.48
N PRO A 64 -10.35 10.84 -0.85
CA PRO A 64 -11.03 9.85 -1.70
C PRO A 64 -10.54 8.41 -1.45
N SER A 65 -11.39 7.42 -1.74
CA SER A 65 -11.04 6.00 -1.77
C SER A 65 -10.81 5.54 -3.21
N VAL A 66 -9.89 4.61 -3.42
CA VAL A 66 -9.56 4.03 -4.72
C VAL A 66 -9.79 2.52 -4.67
N GLY A 67 -10.63 2.04 -5.60
CA GLY A 67 -10.88 0.62 -5.79
C GLY A 67 -9.71 -0.10 -6.47
N LEU A 68 -9.47 -1.33 -6.01
CA LEU A 68 -8.42 -2.22 -6.44
C LEU A 68 -9.03 -3.56 -6.88
N SER A 69 -8.48 -4.14 -7.96
CA SER A 69 -8.71 -5.54 -8.28
C SER A 69 -8.02 -6.46 -7.26
N SER A 70 -8.31 -7.75 -7.33
CA SER A 70 -7.65 -8.74 -6.47
C SER A 70 -6.15 -8.76 -6.69
N ASP A 71 -5.71 -8.79 -7.95
CA ASP A 71 -4.28 -8.81 -8.30
C ASP A 71 -3.54 -7.55 -7.86
N GLU A 72 -4.19 -6.37 -8.00
CA GLU A 72 -3.60 -5.11 -7.55
C GLU A 72 -3.42 -5.10 -6.03
N ALA A 73 -4.44 -5.55 -5.29
CA ALA A 73 -4.40 -5.62 -3.84
C ALA A 73 -3.35 -6.64 -3.35
N GLU A 74 -3.33 -7.84 -3.92
CA GLU A 74 -2.38 -8.89 -3.57
C GLU A 74 -0.94 -8.45 -3.84
N LYS A 75 -0.68 -7.76 -4.96
CA LYS A 75 0.63 -7.18 -5.25
C LYS A 75 1.07 -6.19 -4.17
N ILE A 76 0.19 -5.29 -3.73
CA ILE A 76 0.51 -4.33 -2.67
C ILE A 76 0.81 -5.06 -1.35
N ILE A 77 -0.04 -6.02 -0.98
CA ILE A 77 0.11 -6.79 0.26
C ILE A 77 1.45 -7.52 0.27
N ARG A 78 1.73 -8.29 -0.79
CA ARG A 78 2.97 -9.08 -0.92
C ARG A 78 4.21 -8.21 -0.82
N GLU A 79 4.22 -7.05 -1.46
CA GLU A 79 5.36 -6.14 -1.43
C GLU A 79 5.59 -5.55 -0.03
N VAL A 80 4.53 -5.18 0.68
CA VAL A 80 4.63 -4.68 2.06
C VAL A 80 5.09 -5.79 3.02
N GLU A 81 4.57 -7.00 2.86
CA GLU A 81 4.96 -8.15 3.68
C GLU A 81 6.42 -8.54 3.46
N LEU A 82 6.91 -8.51 2.21
CA LEU A 82 8.30 -8.77 1.87
C LEU A 82 9.24 -7.79 2.58
N GLU A 83 8.96 -6.49 2.49
CA GLU A 83 9.77 -5.45 3.14
C GLU A 83 9.78 -5.58 4.67
N ASN A 84 8.63 -5.92 5.25
CA ASN A 84 8.54 -6.18 6.69
C ASN A 84 9.29 -7.46 7.09
N SER A 85 9.24 -8.52 6.28
CA SER A 85 9.99 -9.76 6.53
C SER A 85 11.51 -9.50 6.54
N VAL A 86 12.01 -8.74 5.57
CA VAL A 86 13.43 -8.30 5.53
C VAL A 86 13.76 -7.47 6.78
N LEU A 87 12.89 -6.54 7.17
CA LEU A 87 13.10 -5.71 8.36
C LEU A 87 13.20 -6.55 9.64
N GLU A 88 12.33 -7.55 9.80
CA GLU A 88 12.35 -8.46 10.94
C GLU A 88 13.59 -9.35 10.95
N HIS A 89 14.05 -9.82 9.79
CA HIS A 89 15.31 -10.57 9.69
C HIS A 89 16.50 -9.72 10.17
N LEU A 90 16.63 -8.49 9.66
CA LEU A 90 17.70 -7.56 10.04
C LEU A 90 17.67 -7.21 11.54
N ARG A 91 16.47 -7.13 12.13
CA ARG A 91 16.31 -6.92 13.58
C ARG A 91 16.81 -8.11 14.40
N LYS A 92 16.58 -9.33 13.94
CA LYS A 92 17.04 -10.55 14.62
C LYS A 92 18.56 -10.69 14.53
N GLU A 93 19.16 -10.42 13.38
CA GLU A 93 20.62 -10.48 13.22
C GLU A 93 21.35 -9.49 14.13
N ARG A 94 20.83 -8.26 14.27
CA ARG A 94 21.40 -7.25 15.17
C ARG A 94 21.24 -7.55 16.67
N ARG A 95 20.43 -8.55 17.03
CA ARG A 95 20.19 -9.00 18.40
C ARG A 95 20.97 -10.25 18.77
N LYS A 96 21.75 -10.83 17.84
CA LYS A 96 22.68 -11.90 18.19
C LYS A 96 23.84 -11.33 19.02
N PRO A 97 24.15 -11.92 20.18
CA PRO A 97 25.23 -11.46 21.06
C PRO A 97 26.62 -11.62 20.43
#